data_AF-A0A2V8NZU1-F1
#
_entry.id   AF-A0A2V8NZU1-F1
#
_cell.length_a   1.000
_cell.length_b   1.000
_cell.length_c   1.000
_cell.angle_alpha   90.00
_cell.angle_beta   90.00
_cell.angle_gamma   90.00
#
_symmetry.space_group_name_H-M   'P 1'
#
loop_
_entity.id
_entity.type
_entity.pdbx_description
1 polymer ?
#
loop_
_entity_poly.entity_id
_entity_poly.type
_entity_poly.pdbx_seq_one_letter_code
_entity_poly.pdbx_strand_id
1 'polypeptide(L)'
;MSPHFGIHPTPLPHVKLIERTRLVDSRGYLERLFCMNDLAEAGWKKPIAQINHTYTARRGILRGLHFQYPPHAEMKLVMCVKGEVFDVAVDLRAGSPAFLRFHAELLSEHNAKALLIPEGVAHGF
;
A
#
# COMPACT_ATOMS: atom_id res chain seq x y z
N MET A 1 -6.37 6.56 -16.91
CA MET A 1 -7.25 5.80 -15.99
C MET A 1 -7.15 4.33 -16.33
N SER A 2 -6.42 3.60 -15.50
CA SER A 2 -6.28 2.15 -15.64
C SER A 2 -7.62 1.42 -15.42
N PRO A 3 -7.99 0.44 -16.25
CA PRO A 3 -9.16 -0.41 -15.98
C PRO A 3 -8.90 -1.40 -14.81
N HIS A 4 -7.65 -1.50 -14.34
CA HIS A 4 -7.23 -2.51 -13.39
C HIS A 4 -7.11 -1.99 -11.95
N PHE A 5 -6.99 -0.67 -11.77
CA PHE A 5 -6.81 -0.05 -10.46
C PHE A 5 -7.63 1.23 -10.34
N GLY A 6 -8.50 1.30 -9.33
CA GLY A 6 -9.02 2.54 -8.79
C GLY A 6 -7.94 3.22 -7.94
N ILE A 7 -7.67 4.50 -8.20
CA ILE A 7 -6.64 5.28 -7.49
C ILE A 7 -7.32 6.40 -6.72
N HIS A 8 -7.27 6.31 -5.39
CA HIS A 8 -7.97 7.24 -4.50
C HIS A 8 -6.97 8.07 -3.68
N PRO A 9 -7.18 9.38 -3.53
CA PRO A 9 -6.33 10.21 -2.68
C PRO A 9 -6.53 9.84 -1.20
N THR A 10 -5.51 10.10 -0.40
CA THR A 10 -5.60 10.08 1.07
C THR A 10 -5.24 11.47 1.62
N PRO A 11 -5.50 11.75 2.91
CA PRO A 11 -5.04 12.97 3.56
C PRO A 11 -3.51 13.15 3.57
N LEU A 12 -2.73 12.07 3.36
CA LEU A 12 -1.28 12.16 3.21
C LEU A 12 -0.89 12.35 1.74
N PRO A 13 -0.18 13.44 1.38
CA PRO A 13 0.27 13.67 0.03
C PRO A 13 1.08 12.48 -0.50
N HIS A 14 0.73 12.03 -1.70
CA HIS A 14 1.39 10.91 -2.41
C HIS A 14 1.22 9.52 -1.78
N VAL A 15 0.57 9.37 -0.63
CA VAL A 15 0.03 8.06 -0.20
C VAL A 15 -1.30 7.88 -0.92
N LYS A 16 -1.46 6.75 -1.61
CA LYS A 16 -2.67 6.45 -2.39
C LYS A 16 -3.32 5.17 -1.91
N LEU A 17 -4.63 5.18 -1.81
CA LEU A 17 -5.42 3.97 -1.70
C LEU A 17 -5.62 3.41 -3.11
N ILE A 18 -5.17 2.18 -3.31
CA ILE A 18 -5.31 1.45 -4.57
C ILE A 18 -6.40 0.39 -4.38
N GLU A 19 -7.42 0.44 -5.22
CA GLU A 19 -8.48 -0.56 -5.26
C GLU A 19 -8.30 -1.43 -6.51
N ARG A 20 -8.09 -2.73 -6.34
CA ARG A 20 -7.82 -3.65 -7.45
C ARG A 20 -9.12 -4.13 -8.07
N THR A 21 -9.20 -4.11 -9.40
CA THR A 21 -10.33 -4.68 -10.13
C THR A 21 -10.22 -6.21 -10.19
N ARG A 22 -11.25 -6.92 -9.72
CA ARG A 22 -11.40 -8.38 -9.85
C ARG A 22 -12.23 -8.72 -11.08
N LEU A 23 -11.65 -9.50 -11.99
CA LEU A 23 -12.36 -10.11 -13.11
C LEU A 23 -12.93 -11.45 -12.65
N VAL A 24 -14.23 -11.47 -12.32
CA VAL A 24 -14.90 -12.60 -11.68
C VAL A 24 -15.58 -13.50 -12.72
N ASP A 25 -15.49 -14.80 -12.53
CA ASP A 25 -16.29 -15.80 -13.24
C ASP A 25 -16.67 -16.98 -12.33
N SER A 26 -17.33 -18.00 -12.86
CA SER A 26 -17.79 -19.18 -12.10
C SER A 26 -16.69 -19.97 -11.38
N ARG A 27 -15.41 -19.76 -11.73
CA ARG A 27 -14.24 -20.44 -11.14
C ARG A 27 -13.59 -19.64 -10.02
N GLY A 28 -13.93 -18.36 -9.87
CA GLY A 28 -13.28 -17.43 -8.96
C GLY A 28 -13.02 -16.08 -9.61
N TYR A 29 -11.84 -15.51 -9.40
CA TYR A 29 -11.47 -14.23 -10.02
C TYR A 29 -9.99 -14.16 -10.40
N LEU A 30 -9.70 -13.29 -11.36
CA LEU A 30 -8.35 -12.83 -11.67
C LEU A 30 -8.23 -11.36 -11.26
N GLU A 31 -7.17 -11.00 -10.55
CA GLU A 31 -6.84 -9.60 -10.26
C GLU A 31 -5.36 -9.33 -10.51
N ARG A 32 -5.04 -8.10 -10.90
CA ARG A 32 -3.64 -7.65 -10.94
C ARG A 32 -3.27 -7.13 -9.57
N LEU A 33 -2.29 -7.75 -8.93
CA LEU A 33 -1.71 -7.22 -7.69
C LEU A 33 -0.75 -6.06 -7.98
N PHE A 34 -0.09 -6.10 -9.14
CA PHE A 34 0.87 -5.08 -9.56
C PHE A 34 0.90 -4.95 -11.08
N CYS A 35 1.03 -3.71 -11.57
CA CYS A 35 1.42 -3.39 -12.93
C CYS A 35 2.13 -2.04 -12.92
N MET A 36 3.39 -2.01 -13.37
CA MET A 36 4.20 -0.79 -13.31
C MET A 36 3.57 0.36 -14.11
N ASN A 37 3.04 0.07 -15.31
CA ASN A 37 2.44 1.08 -16.17
C ASN A 37 1.16 1.66 -15.56
N ASP A 38 0.30 0.80 -15.00
CA ASP A 38 -0.96 1.26 -14.41
C ASP A 38 -0.74 2.03 -13.10
N LEU A 39 0.21 1.59 -12.28
CA LEU A 39 0.53 2.23 -11.00
C LEU A 39 1.39 3.48 -11.14
N ALA A 40 1.93 3.75 -12.33
CA ALA A 40 2.66 4.99 -12.62
C ALA A 40 1.78 6.22 -12.37
N GLU A 41 0.49 6.16 -12.75
CA GLU A 41 -0.49 7.23 -12.47
C GLU A 41 -0.66 7.48 -10.96
N ALA A 42 -0.49 6.44 -10.12
CA ALA A 42 -0.56 6.55 -8.66
C ALA A 42 0.75 7.05 -8.02
N GLY A 43 1.84 7.14 -8.79
CA GLY A 43 3.14 7.63 -8.35
C GLY A 43 4.22 6.56 -8.25
N TRP A 44 3.95 5.30 -8.61
CA TRP A 44 4.97 4.25 -8.65
C TRP A 44 6.01 4.52 -9.75
N LYS A 45 7.30 4.56 -9.39
CA LYS A 45 8.36 5.09 -10.27
C LYS A 45 9.62 4.23 -10.38
N LYS A 46 9.70 3.09 -9.68
CA LYS A 46 10.90 2.25 -9.61
C LYS A 46 10.59 0.78 -9.93
N PRO A 47 11.55 -0.04 -10.36
CA PRO A 47 11.37 -1.49 -10.43
C PRO A 47 11.04 -2.08 -9.05
N ILE A 48 10.36 -3.23 -9.02
CA ILE A 48 10.23 -4.01 -7.78
C ILE A 48 11.61 -4.58 -7.44
N ALA A 49 12.18 -4.14 -6.33
CA ALA A 49 13.43 -4.68 -5.80
C ALA A 49 13.22 -5.96 -4.98
N GLN A 50 12.09 -6.04 -4.27
CA GLN A 50 11.79 -7.14 -3.34
C GLN A 50 10.28 -7.30 -3.14
N ILE A 51 9.86 -8.52 -2.82
CA ILE A 51 8.49 -8.85 -2.40
C ILE A 51 8.57 -9.57 -1.07
N ASN A 52 7.76 -9.13 -0.11
CA ASN A 52 7.70 -9.70 1.23
C ASN A 52 6.30 -10.26 1.50
N HIS A 53 6.25 -11.39 2.20
CA HIS A 53 5.01 -11.95 2.73
C HIS A 53 5.18 -12.20 4.23
N THR A 54 4.33 -11.57 5.03
CA THR A 54 4.38 -11.68 6.49
C THR A 54 3.17 -12.45 6.99
N TYR A 55 3.42 -13.48 7.79
CA TYR A 55 2.40 -14.17 8.57
C TYR A 55 2.41 -13.66 10.01
N THR A 56 1.23 -13.30 10.51
CA THR A 56 1.01 -12.87 11.90
C THR A 56 0.13 -13.91 12.58
N ALA A 57 0.71 -14.65 13.52
CA ALA A 57 0.08 -15.84 14.11
C ALA A 57 -1.10 -15.54 15.06
N ARG A 58 -1.19 -14.31 15.58
CA ARG A 58 -2.20 -13.91 16.57
C ARG A 58 -2.78 -12.56 16.20
N ARG A 59 -4.08 -12.38 16.40
CA ARG A 59 -4.74 -11.07 16.30
C ARG A 59 -4.17 -10.11 17.34
N GLY A 60 -4.05 -8.83 16.98
CA GLY A 60 -3.58 -7.77 17.87
C GLY A 60 -2.07 -7.61 17.94
N ILE A 61 -1.32 -8.22 17.02
CA ILE A 61 0.12 -8.01 16.89
C ILE A 61 0.37 -6.79 16.01
N LEU A 62 1.13 -5.84 16.56
CA LEU A 62 1.61 -4.66 15.87
C LEU A 62 2.99 -4.94 15.24
N ARG A 63 3.19 -4.50 14.00
CA ARG A 63 4.50 -4.48 13.34
C ARG A 63 4.76 -3.10 12.76
N GLY A 64 5.77 -2.40 13.26
CA GLY A 64 6.13 -1.07 12.77
C GLY A 64 6.45 -0.07 13.89
N LEU A 65 6.60 1.22 13.57
CA LEU A 65 6.59 1.77 12.20
C LEU A 65 7.97 1.66 11.56
N HIS A 66 8.03 1.16 10.31
CA HIS A 66 9.26 0.92 9.57
C HIS A 66 9.40 1.83 8.36
N PHE A 67 10.58 2.39 8.17
CA PHE A 67 11.02 3.09 6.96
C PHE A 67 12.53 2.94 6.80
N GLN A 68 13.04 3.29 5.62
CA GLN A 68 14.48 3.30 5.34
C GLN A 68 14.92 4.71 4.92
N TYR A 69 16.11 5.12 5.38
CA TYR A 69 16.74 6.36 4.99
C TYR A 69 17.38 6.26 3.59
N PRO A 70 17.54 7.38 2.87
CA PRO A 70 18.45 7.45 1.73
C PRO A 70 19.85 6.92 2.10
N PRO A 71 20.53 6.20 1.18
CA PRO A 71 20.17 5.95 -0.21
C PRO A 71 19.22 4.76 -0.43
N HIS A 72 18.78 4.09 0.64
CA HIS A 72 17.97 2.87 0.58
C HIS A 72 16.47 3.12 0.81
N ALA A 73 16.00 4.35 0.61
CA ALA A 73 14.58 4.66 0.76
C ALA A 73 13.73 3.86 -0.24
N GLU A 74 12.66 3.26 0.28
CA GLU A 74 11.79 2.35 -0.46
C GLU A 74 10.38 2.91 -0.64
N MET A 75 9.75 2.51 -1.74
CA MET A 75 8.29 2.62 -1.93
C MET A 75 7.67 1.26 -1.64
N LYS A 76 6.46 1.25 -1.06
CA LYS A 76 5.74 0.02 -0.72
C LYS A 76 4.38 0.01 -1.40
N LEU A 77 3.97 -1.17 -1.86
CA LEU A 77 2.58 -1.46 -2.19
C LEU A 77 2.13 -2.57 -1.24
N VAL A 78 1.30 -2.22 -0.27
CA VAL A 78 0.92 -3.11 0.84
C VAL A 78 -0.52 -3.57 0.67
N MET A 79 -0.78 -4.86 0.82
CA MET A 79 -2.12 -5.45 0.77
C MET A 79 -2.23 -6.65 1.69
N CYS A 80 -3.43 -6.92 2.18
CA CYS A 80 -3.72 -8.13 2.95
C CYS A 80 -4.23 -9.22 2.01
N VAL A 81 -3.48 -10.31 1.88
CA VAL A 81 -3.85 -11.46 1.03
C VAL A 81 -4.71 -12.50 1.76
N LYS A 82 -4.70 -12.49 3.10
CA LYS A 82 -5.51 -13.37 3.95
C LYS A 82 -5.76 -12.73 5.31
N GLY A 83 -7.02 -12.75 5.77
CA GLY A 83 -7.44 -12.07 7.00
C GLY A 83 -7.57 -10.56 6.82
N GLU A 84 -7.18 -9.80 7.84
CA GLU A 84 -7.39 -8.36 7.93
C GLU A 84 -6.29 -7.68 8.76
N VAL A 85 -5.89 -6.47 8.35
CA VAL A 85 -4.95 -5.60 9.07
C VAL A 85 -5.44 -4.15 9.05
N PHE A 86 -5.08 -3.39 10.09
CA PHE A 86 -5.28 -1.94 10.16
C PHE A 86 -3.96 -1.26 9.76
N ASP A 87 -3.79 -1.01 8.47
CA ASP A 87 -2.54 -0.55 7.89
C ASP A 87 -2.37 0.96 8.07
N VAL A 88 -1.27 1.38 8.67
CA VAL A 88 -0.99 2.76 9.06
C VAL A 88 0.25 3.28 8.34
N ALA A 89 0.12 4.46 7.74
CA ALA A 89 1.21 5.22 7.14
C ALA A 89 1.39 6.55 7.88
N VAL A 90 2.63 6.92 8.20
CA VAL A 90 2.99 8.18 8.87
C VAL A 90 4.01 8.95 8.04
N ASP A 91 3.71 10.21 7.72
CA ASP A 91 4.58 11.04 6.89
C ASP A 91 5.75 11.61 7.71
N LEU A 92 6.97 11.18 7.39
CA LEU A 92 8.20 11.64 8.03
C LEU A 92 9.03 12.57 7.12
N ARG A 93 8.47 13.02 5.99
CA ARG A 93 9.18 13.90 5.05
C ARG A 93 9.20 15.32 5.61
N ALA A 94 10.40 15.81 5.93
CA ALA A 94 10.60 17.21 6.29
C ALA A 94 10.07 18.14 5.18
N GLY A 95 9.31 19.17 5.57
CA GLY A 95 8.68 20.11 4.64
C GLY A 95 7.39 19.61 4.00
N SER A 96 6.95 18.37 4.25
CA SER A 96 5.61 17.93 3.86
C SER A 96 4.54 18.72 4.62
N PRO A 97 3.44 19.17 3.97
CA PRO A 97 2.31 19.78 4.67
C PRO A 97 1.59 18.80 5.61
N ALA A 98 1.87 17.50 5.49
CA ALA A 98 1.33 16.46 6.35
C ALA A 98 2.39 15.83 7.29
N PHE A 99 3.53 16.50 7.52
CA PHE A 99 4.56 16.01 8.42
C PHE A 99 3.98 15.62 9.81
N LEU A 100 4.31 14.42 10.28
CA LEU A 100 3.79 13.78 11.50
C LEU A 100 2.28 13.50 11.52
N ARG A 101 1.60 13.64 10.38
CA ARG A 101 0.22 13.13 10.21
C ARG A 101 0.26 11.68 9.77
N PHE A 102 -0.86 10.99 9.99
CA PHE A 102 -1.04 9.61 9.59
C PHE A 102 -2.32 9.42 8.76
N HIS A 103 -2.32 8.37 7.93
CA HIS A 103 -3.51 7.78 7.33
C HIS A 103 -3.56 6.32 7.74
N ALA A 104 -4.76 5.80 7.95
CA ALA A 104 -4.96 4.39 8.22
C ALA A 104 -6.03 3.82 7.30
N GLU A 105 -5.82 2.59 6.84
CA GLU A 105 -6.73 1.88 5.96
C GLU A 105 -6.94 0.45 6.47
N LEU A 106 -8.19 -0.01 6.46
CA LEU A 106 -8.48 -1.42 6.69
C LEU A 106 -8.17 -2.20 5.40
N LEU A 107 -7.16 -3.07 5.44
CA LEU A 107 -6.81 -3.95 4.31
C LEU A 107 -7.24 -5.37 4.67
N SER A 108 -7.99 -6.02 3.78
CA SER A 108 -8.44 -7.40 3.99
C SER A 108 -8.39 -8.21 2.71
N GLU A 109 -8.49 -9.53 2.86
CA GLU A 109 -8.60 -10.45 1.73
C GLU A 109 -9.87 -10.22 0.88
N HIS A 110 -10.87 -9.53 1.42
CA HIS A 110 -12.16 -9.33 0.75
C HIS A 110 -12.28 -7.99 0.03
N ASN A 111 -11.61 -6.94 0.50
CA ASN A 111 -11.87 -5.58 0.01
C ASN A 111 -11.04 -5.15 -1.20
N ALA A 112 -10.12 -5.99 -1.67
CA ALA A 112 -9.25 -5.73 -2.83
C ALA A 112 -8.42 -4.44 -2.72
N LYS A 113 -8.26 -3.89 -1.50
CA LYS A 113 -7.51 -2.66 -1.27
C LYS A 113 -6.01 -2.93 -1.11
N ALA A 114 -5.23 -1.92 -1.43
CA ALA A 114 -3.81 -1.81 -1.15
C ALA A 114 -3.46 -0.37 -0.81
N LEU A 115 -2.42 -0.17 -0.01
CA LEU A 115 -1.86 1.16 0.25
C LEU A 115 -0.55 1.32 -0.54
N LEU A 116 -0.48 2.34 -1.39
CA LEU A 116 0.75 2.75 -2.06
C LEU A 116 1.43 3.83 -1.22
N ILE A 117 2.60 3.50 -0.70
CA ILE A 117 3.35 4.29 0.27
C ILE A 117 4.65 4.76 -0.38
N PRO A 118 4.88 6.08 -0.51
CA PRO A 118 6.09 6.63 -1.11
C PRO A 118 7.27 6.60 -0.13
N GLU A 119 8.46 6.89 -0.65
CA GLU A 119 9.68 7.08 0.14
C GLU A 119 9.48 8.15 1.24
N GLY A 120 10.11 7.93 2.40
CA GLY A 120 10.04 8.85 3.54
C GLY A 120 8.75 8.76 4.37
N VAL A 121 7.90 7.76 4.11
CA VAL A 121 6.70 7.48 4.91
C VAL A 121 6.92 6.18 5.69
N ALA A 122 6.70 6.22 7.00
CA ALA A 122 6.81 5.05 7.87
C ALA A 122 5.53 4.24 7.85
N HIS A 123 5.67 2.92 7.90
CA HIS A 123 4.58 1.97 7.68
C HIS A 123 4.52 0.93 8.80
N GLY A 124 3.32 0.58 9.21
CA GLY A 124 3.06 -0.57 10.08
C GLY A 124 1.60 -0.97 10.06
N PHE A 125 1.27 -2.07 10.73
CA PHE A 125 -0.08 -2.61 10.81
C PHE A 125 -0.27 -3.45 12.07
#